data_AF-A0A6J0VZE4-F1
#
_entry.id   AF-A0A6J0VZE4-F1
#
_cell.length_a   1.000
_cell.length_b   1.000
_cell.length_c   1.000
_cell.angle_alpha   90.00
_cell.angle_beta   90.00
_cell.angle_gamma   90.00
#
_symmetry.space_group_name_H-M   'P 1'
#
loop_
_entity.id
_entity.type
_entity.pdbx_description
1 polymer ?
#
loop_
_entity_poly.entity_id
_entity_poly.type
_entity_poly.pdbx_seq_one_letter_code
_entity_poly.pdbx_strand_id
1 'polypeptide(L)'
;MNVDMGPRGIWLLAALLLLGVCTLAGAQKPDACQCSRREPQNRVNCGFPGISSDECFSRGCCFDSSVVGVPWCFNPLPKQGRLQGIRVLDCI
;
A
#
# COMPACT_ATOMS: atom_id res chain seq x y z
N MET A 1 -10.92 -23.98 -31.10
CA MET A 1 -11.08 -22.88 -32.06
C MET A 1 -9.71 -22.24 -32.25
N ASN A 2 -9.10 -22.34 -33.43
CA ASN A 2 -7.77 -21.79 -33.69
C ASN A 2 -7.95 -20.44 -34.40
N VAL A 3 -7.64 -19.35 -33.72
CA VAL A 3 -7.70 -18.00 -34.30
C VAL A 3 -6.32 -17.70 -34.88
N ASP A 4 -6.21 -17.83 -36.20
CA ASP A 4 -5.03 -17.47 -36.96
C ASP A 4 -4.80 -15.95 -36.88
N MET A 5 -3.64 -15.57 -36.35
CA MET A 5 -3.38 -14.22 -35.86
C MET A 5 -2.15 -13.62 -36.55
N GLY A 6 -2.36 -13.05 -37.74
CA GLY A 6 -1.34 -12.24 -38.44
C GLY A 6 -0.84 -11.05 -37.61
N PRO A 7 0.13 -10.26 -38.09
CA PRO A 7 0.84 -9.24 -37.28
C PRO A 7 -0.11 -8.27 -36.56
N ARG A 8 -1.21 -7.86 -37.20
CA ARG A 8 -2.24 -6.98 -36.59
C ARG A 8 -2.98 -7.63 -35.42
N GLY A 9 -3.15 -8.93 -35.48
CA GLY A 9 -3.79 -9.71 -34.47
C GLY A 9 -2.92 -9.93 -33.23
N ILE A 10 -1.61 -10.07 -33.42
CA ILE A 10 -0.62 -10.11 -32.33
C ILE A 10 -0.71 -8.80 -31.52
N TRP A 11 -0.85 -7.65 -32.19
CA TRP A 11 -1.07 -6.36 -31.53
C TRP A 11 -2.41 -6.30 -30.78
N LEU A 12 -3.49 -6.88 -31.31
CA LEU A 12 -4.78 -6.94 -30.60
C LEU A 12 -4.72 -7.84 -29.36
N LEU A 13 -4.04 -8.98 -29.43
CA LEU A 13 -3.82 -9.85 -28.27
C LEU A 13 -2.92 -9.19 -27.23
N ALA A 14 -1.84 -8.52 -27.66
CA ALA A 14 -0.97 -7.77 -26.77
C ALA A 14 -1.71 -6.61 -26.09
N ALA A 15 -2.58 -5.90 -26.82
CA ALA A 15 -3.43 -4.85 -26.26
C ALA A 15 -4.45 -5.41 -25.24
N LEU A 16 -5.08 -6.56 -25.54
CA LEU A 16 -5.97 -7.27 -24.60
C LEU A 16 -5.23 -7.75 -23.34
N LEU A 17 -4.01 -8.27 -23.48
CA LEU A 17 -3.14 -8.68 -22.37
C LEU A 17 -2.73 -7.47 -21.50
N LEU A 18 -2.34 -6.35 -22.11
CA LEU A 18 -1.95 -5.14 -21.38
C LEU A 18 -3.13 -4.50 -20.64
N LEU A 19 -4.32 -4.46 -21.24
CA LEU A 19 -5.53 -3.93 -20.59
C LEU A 19 -5.99 -4.80 -19.41
N GLY A 20 -5.74 -6.11 -19.44
CA GLY A 20 -6.06 -7.04 -18.36
C GLY A 20 -5.15 -6.93 -17.12
N VAL A 21 -3.95 -6.37 -17.26
CA VAL A 21 -2.95 -6.30 -16.16
C VAL A 21 -3.21 -5.14 -15.18
N CYS A 22 -4.01 -4.13 -15.56
CA CYS A 22 -4.17 -2.90 -14.78
C CYS A 22 -4.99 -3.03 -13.48
N THR A 23 -5.58 -4.19 -13.16
CA THR A 23 -6.46 -4.34 -11.99
C THR A 23 -5.76 -4.83 -10.71
N LEU A 24 -4.46 -5.12 -10.74
CA LEU A 24 -3.69 -5.48 -9.54
C LEU A 24 -3.20 -4.24 -8.76
N ALA A 25 -4.09 -3.30 -8.48
CA ALA A 25 -3.87 -2.31 -7.43
C ALA A 25 -4.17 -2.95 -6.07
N GLY A 26 -3.40 -3.97 -5.70
CA GLY A 26 -3.42 -4.52 -4.36
C GLY A 26 -2.94 -3.48 -3.35
N ALA A 27 -3.45 -3.56 -2.12
CA ALA A 27 -2.97 -2.74 -1.02
C ALA A 27 -1.47 -2.98 -0.82
N GLN A 28 -0.66 -2.02 -1.24
CA GLN A 28 0.79 -2.05 -1.02
C GLN A 28 1.04 -1.81 0.46
N LYS A 29 1.80 -2.71 1.10
CA LYS A 29 2.23 -2.54 2.49
C LYS A 29 3.00 -1.21 2.62
N PRO A 30 2.74 -0.40 3.67
CA PRO A 30 3.48 0.84 3.88
C PRO A 30 4.97 0.61 4.08
N ASP A 31 5.78 1.63 3.77
CA ASP A 31 7.19 1.63 4.14
C ASP A 31 7.31 1.72 5.67
N ALA A 32 8.30 1.01 6.25
CA ALA A 32 8.51 0.96 7.70
C ALA A 32 8.62 2.36 8.33
N CYS A 33 9.32 3.29 7.67
CA CYS A 33 9.43 4.70 8.05
C CYS A 33 8.07 5.36 8.34
N GLN A 34 7.07 5.09 7.50
CA GLN A 34 5.78 5.74 7.57
C GLN A 34 5.00 5.30 8.81
N CYS A 35 5.30 4.09 9.31
CA CYS A 35 4.72 3.53 10.53
C CYS A 35 5.51 3.99 11.77
N SER A 36 6.83 3.84 11.78
CA SER A 36 7.67 4.11 12.96
C SER A 36 7.68 5.58 13.39
N ARG A 37 7.52 6.52 12.45
CA ARG A 37 7.54 7.97 12.72
C ARG A 37 6.16 8.53 13.09
N ARG A 38 5.10 7.72 13.05
CA ARG A 38 3.73 8.17 13.38
C ARG A 38 3.57 8.20 14.89
N GLU A 39 3.54 9.41 15.46
CA GLU A 39 3.24 9.63 16.88
C GLU A 39 1.89 8.98 17.27
N PRO A 40 1.84 8.16 18.33
CA PRO A 40 0.62 7.53 18.84
C PRO A 40 -0.59 8.46 18.95
N GLN A 41 -0.40 9.68 19.45
CA GLN A 41 -1.49 10.65 19.64
C GLN A 41 -2.06 11.18 18.32
N ASN A 42 -1.28 11.14 17.25
CA ASN A 42 -1.67 11.61 15.93
C ASN A 42 -2.21 10.49 15.05
N ARG A 43 -2.39 9.26 15.58
CA ARG A 43 -2.91 8.12 14.82
C ARG A 43 -4.36 8.35 14.41
N VAL A 44 -4.61 8.17 13.13
CA VAL A 44 -5.96 8.18 12.55
C VAL A 44 -6.30 6.74 12.22
N ASN A 45 -7.41 6.25 12.79
CA ASN A 45 -7.87 4.89 12.63
C ASN A 45 -8.08 4.51 11.16
N CYS A 46 -7.56 3.36 10.74
CA CYS A 46 -7.70 2.81 9.39
C CYS A 46 -8.54 1.52 9.34
N GLY A 47 -8.65 0.82 10.47
CA GLY A 47 -9.27 -0.50 10.56
C GLY A 47 -10.54 -0.53 11.39
N PHE A 48 -11.01 -1.73 11.69
CA PHE A 48 -12.08 -1.97 12.67
C PHE A 48 -11.47 -2.38 14.03
N PRO A 49 -12.20 -2.23 15.15
CA PRO A 49 -11.74 -2.70 16.46
C PRO A 49 -11.44 -4.21 16.45
N GLY A 50 -10.30 -4.62 16.98
CA GLY A 50 -9.91 -6.04 17.02
C GLY A 50 -9.35 -6.59 15.70
N ILE A 51 -9.08 -5.73 14.71
CA ILE A 51 -8.38 -6.11 13.48
C ILE A 51 -7.02 -6.74 13.79
N SER A 52 -6.67 -7.81 13.06
CA SER A 52 -5.36 -8.44 13.17
C SER A 52 -4.27 -7.58 12.52
N SER A 53 -3.02 -7.81 12.89
CA SER A 53 -1.88 -7.11 12.28
C SER A 53 -1.83 -7.32 10.76
N ASP A 54 -2.01 -8.55 10.30
CA ASP A 54 -1.94 -8.91 8.87
C ASP A 54 -3.07 -8.27 8.06
N GLU A 55 -4.28 -8.26 8.60
CA GLU A 55 -5.44 -7.61 7.96
C GLU A 55 -5.22 -6.09 7.88
N CYS A 56 -4.66 -5.47 8.93
CA CYS A 56 -4.33 -4.04 8.90
C CYS A 56 -3.28 -3.72 7.82
N PHE A 57 -2.21 -4.50 7.71
CA PHE A 57 -1.20 -4.32 6.67
C PHE A 57 -1.74 -4.60 5.26
N SER A 58 -2.62 -5.59 5.13
CA SER A 58 -3.32 -5.91 3.88
C SER A 58 -4.31 -4.84 3.44
N ARG A 59 -4.60 -3.85 4.29
CA ARG A 59 -5.35 -2.63 3.94
C ARG A 59 -4.45 -1.45 3.58
N GLY A 60 -3.13 -1.65 3.56
CA GLY A 60 -2.15 -0.60 3.29
C GLY A 60 -1.95 0.33 4.49
N CYS A 61 -2.17 -0.16 5.71
CA CYS A 61 -2.07 0.60 6.95
C CYS A 61 -1.02 0.04 7.90
N CYS A 62 -0.69 0.83 8.93
CA CYS A 62 0.30 0.49 9.94
C CYS A 62 -0.39 -0.12 11.16
N PHE A 63 0.24 -1.14 11.75
CA PHE A 63 -0.22 -1.77 12.99
C PHE A 63 0.81 -1.59 14.10
N ASP A 64 0.38 -1.10 15.27
CA ASP A 64 1.17 -1.08 16.50
C ASP A 64 0.26 -1.07 17.74
N SER A 65 0.34 -2.14 18.53
CA SER A 65 -0.42 -2.35 19.77
C SER A 65 0.35 -1.99 21.05
N SER A 66 1.56 -1.42 20.94
CA SER A 66 2.41 -1.08 22.10
C SER A 66 1.83 0.04 22.98
N VAL A 67 0.95 0.88 22.42
CA VAL A 67 0.32 2.01 23.12
C VAL A 67 -1.19 1.78 23.26
N VAL A 68 -1.69 1.88 24.48
CA VAL A 68 -3.12 1.75 24.80
C VAL A 68 -3.86 3.08 24.64
N GLY A 69 -5.18 3.04 24.43
CA GLY A 69 -6.01 4.25 24.30
C GLY A 69 -5.88 4.99 22.97
N VAL A 70 -5.13 4.45 22.01
CA VAL A 70 -4.98 4.96 20.65
C VAL A 70 -5.32 3.87 19.61
N PRO A 71 -5.65 4.22 18.36
CA PRO A 71 -5.87 3.22 17.31
C PRO A 71 -4.63 2.37 17.07
N TRP A 72 -4.78 1.05 17.11
CA TRP A 72 -3.69 0.11 16.79
C TRP A 72 -3.49 -0.05 15.30
N CYS A 73 -4.56 0.05 14.50
CA CYS A 73 -4.48 0.09 13.05
C CYS A 73 -4.71 1.53 12.56
N PHE A 74 -3.70 2.13 11.94
CA PHE A 74 -3.69 3.55 11.62
C PHE A 74 -3.06 3.85 10.25
N ASN A 75 -3.42 5.01 9.67
CA ASN A 75 -2.88 5.42 8.38
C ASN A 75 -1.34 5.60 8.43
N PRO A 76 -0.59 5.28 7.38
CA PRO A 76 0.81 5.66 7.30
C PRO A 76 0.95 7.19 7.17
N LEU A 77 2.11 7.74 7.53
CA LEU A 77 2.48 9.09 7.09
C LEU A 77 2.56 9.13 5.55
N PRO A 78 2.28 10.28 4.89
CA PRO A 78 2.43 10.38 3.45
C PRO A 78 3.88 10.08 3.02
N LYS A 79 4.05 9.39 1.89
CA LYS A 79 5.39 9.22 1.29
C LYS A 79 5.89 10.59 0.87
N GLN A 80 6.87 11.13 1.58
CA GLN A 80 7.47 12.40 1.21
C GLN A 80 8.28 12.22 -0.07
N GLY A 81 7.78 12.75 -1.19
CA GLY A 81 8.60 12.92 -2.38
C GLY A 81 9.64 14.02 -2.12
N ARG A 82 10.91 13.65 -1.87
CA ARG A 82 12.19 14.39 -1.92
C ARG A 82 12.29 15.88 -1.48
N LEU A 83 11.22 16.57 -1.09
CA LEU A 83 11.19 18.04 -1.02
C LEU A 83 10.76 18.62 0.35
N GLN A 84 10.52 17.80 1.38
CA GLN A 84 10.23 18.32 2.72
C GLN A 84 11.02 17.59 3.82
N GLY A 85 12.30 17.91 3.94
CA GLY A 85 13.04 17.95 5.21
C GLY A 85 13.24 16.67 6.04
N ILE A 86 12.56 15.54 5.77
CA ILE A 86 12.78 14.29 6.52
C ILE A 86 13.74 13.44 5.72
N ARG A 87 14.94 13.23 6.27
CA ARG A 87 15.94 12.38 5.64
C ARG A 87 15.49 10.93 5.84
N VAL A 88 15.52 10.14 4.78
CA VAL A 88 15.34 8.67 4.84
C VAL A 88 16.31 8.03 5.84
N LEU A 89 17.42 8.71 6.18
CA LEU A 89 18.37 8.30 7.21
C LEU A 89 17.80 8.30 8.65
N ASP A 90 16.65 8.92 8.91
CA ASP A 90 15.99 8.87 10.23
C ASP A 90 15.22 7.55 10.48
N CYS A 91 15.34 6.56 9.59
CA CYS A 91 14.64 5.28 9.65
C CYS A 91 15.55 4.05 9.78
N ILE A 92 16.81 4.24 10.14
CA ILE A 92 17.78 3.16 10.42
C ILE A 92 18.11 3.18 11.91
#